data_AF-A0AAD9TGL9-F1
#
_entry.id   AF-A0AAD9TGL9-F1
#
_cell.length_a   1.000
_cell.length_b   1.000
_cell.length_c   1.000
_cell.angle_alpha   90.00
_cell.angle_beta   90.00
_cell.angle_gamma   90.00
#
_symmetry.space_group_name_H-M   'P 1'
#
loop_
_entity.id
_entity.type
_entity.pdbx_description
1 polymer ?
#
loop_
_entity_poly.entity_id
_entity_poly.type
_entity_poly.pdbx_seq_one_letter_code
_entity_poly.pdbx_strand_id
1 'polypeptide(L)'
;MASRDERRHHHHDLVPLAVLISKEMRSEKMEKPTVRYGHAAQSRKGEDYFLMKTDCQRVPGKSSSTFSVFAIFDGHNGNAAAVYTREHLLSHVLGAIPRGLGRDEWLQALPRALVAGFVKTDKEFQSRGETSGTTATFVIVDRWTVTVASVGDSRCILEAQGGAVSTLTVDHRLEENVEERERVAASGGEVGRLSIVGGAEIGPLRCWPGGLCLSRSIGDMDVGEFIVPIPYVKQVKLSNAGGRLIIASDGIWDALSSETAAQSCRGLPAELAARQVVKEALRTRGLKDDTTCIVVDIIPPDNSLPPSPPPKKHNKLKTLLFRKKSHDSANKLSKKLSAVGIVEELFEEGSAMLAERLGNDECTVPSTSGLFTCAVCQVDLAPSEGISVHAGGIFSTSSTPWQGPFLCADCRTKKDAMEGKRPSGVKVA
;
A
#
# COMPACT_ATOMS: atom_id res chain seq x y z
N MET A 1 -5.66 64.58 -48.41
CA MET A 1 -4.34 63.91 -48.34
C MET A 1 -4.45 62.80 -47.32
N ALA A 2 -4.07 61.59 -47.72
CA ALA A 2 -4.43 60.32 -47.07
C ALA A 2 -3.76 60.11 -45.70
N SER A 3 -4.55 59.67 -44.71
CA SER A 3 -4.06 59.13 -43.44
C SER A 3 -3.68 57.67 -43.64
N ARG A 4 -2.44 57.31 -43.28
CA ARG A 4 -1.89 55.95 -43.34
C ARG A 4 -2.50 55.09 -42.23
N ASP A 5 -3.16 54.03 -42.63
CA ASP A 5 -3.69 52.98 -41.75
C ASP A 5 -2.59 51.91 -41.55
N GLU A 6 -1.90 51.95 -40.41
CA GLU A 6 -0.89 50.95 -40.03
C GLU A 6 -1.58 49.66 -39.55
N ARG A 7 -1.68 48.67 -40.45
CA ARG A 7 -2.05 47.30 -40.07
C ARG A 7 -0.90 46.67 -39.29
N ARG A 8 -1.04 46.60 -37.97
CA ARG A 8 -0.22 45.73 -37.11
C ARG A 8 -0.52 44.27 -37.44
N HIS A 9 0.37 43.63 -38.20
CA HIS A 9 0.40 42.18 -38.31
C HIS A 9 0.84 41.59 -36.96
N HIS A 10 -0.10 41.01 -36.21
CA HIS A 10 0.22 40.10 -35.12
C HIS A 10 0.86 38.84 -35.73
N HIS A 11 2.18 38.77 -35.71
CA HIS A 11 2.89 37.51 -35.89
C HIS A 11 2.53 36.62 -34.69
N HIS A 12 1.68 35.62 -34.91
CA HIS A 12 1.61 34.49 -33.99
C HIS A 12 2.96 33.78 -34.08
N ASP A 13 3.77 33.88 -33.03
CA ASP A 13 4.98 33.09 -32.86
C ASP A 13 4.59 31.61 -32.77
N LEU A 14 4.56 30.93 -33.92
CA LEU A 14 4.32 29.50 -34.00
C LEU A 14 5.56 28.80 -33.47
N VAL A 15 5.46 28.24 -32.26
CA VAL A 15 6.52 27.42 -31.68
C VAL A 15 6.66 26.14 -32.50
N PRO A 16 7.85 25.82 -33.04
CA PRO A 16 8.04 24.60 -33.81
C PRO A 16 7.67 23.35 -33.01
N LEU A 17 6.97 22.40 -33.64
CA LEU A 17 6.53 21.15 -32.99
C LEU A 17 7.70 20.38 -32.35
N ALA A 18 8.89 20.42 -32.96
CA ALA A 18 10.10 19.82 -32.39
C ALA A 18 10.52 20.44 -31.04
N VAL A 19 10.28 21.74 -30.84
CA VAL A 19 10.54 22.45 -29.58
C VAL A 19 9.51 22.07 -28.53
N LEU A 20 8.24 21.91 -28.92
CA LEU A 20 7.18 21.41 -28.03
C LEU A 20 7.46 19.97 -27.59
N ILE A 21 7.81 19.07 -28.51
CA ILE A 21 8.19 17.69 -28.21
C ILE A 21 9.43 17.67 -27.30
N SER A 22 10.45 18.48 -27.58
CA SER A 22 11.65 18.56 -26.74
C SER A 22 11.36 19.08 -25.33
N LYS A 23 10.42 20.02 -25.18
CA LYS A 23 9.96 20.52 -23.88
C LYS A 23 9.17 19.44 -23.14
N GLU A 24 8.27 18.72 -23.82
CA GLU A 24 7.48 17.63 -23.27
C GLU A 24 8.39 16.49 -22.77
N MET A 25 9.35 16.05 -23.59
CA MET A 25 10.31 15.00 -23.19
C MET A 25 11.20 15.41 -22.02
N ARG A 26 11.54 16.70 -21.90
CA ARG A 26 12.28 17.22 -20.73
C ARG A 26 11.39 17.28 -19.49
N SER A 27 10.12 17.64 -19.64
CA SER A 27 9.13 17.62 -18.56
C SER A 27 8.91 16.20 -18.04
N GLU A 28 8.70 15.24 -18.94
CA GLU A 28 8.57 13.82 -18.60
C GLU A 28 9.83 13.27 -17.90
N LYS A 29 11.03 13.63 -18.37
CA LYS A 29 12.28 13.26 -17.72
C LYS A 29 12.44 13.89 -16.34
N MET A 30 11.99 15.12 -16.14
CA MET A 30 12.00 15.78 -14.82
C MET A 30 10.97 15.17 -13.86
N GLU A 31 9.89 14.60 -14.39
CA GLU A 31 8.82 14.01 -13.58
C GLU A 31 9.02 12.55 -13.23
N LYS A 32 9.87 11.80 -13.94
CA LYS A 32 10.08 10.37 -13.65
C LYS A 32 11.27 10.19 -12.70
N PRO A 33 11.06 9.79 -11.43
CA PRO A 33 12.15 9.44 -10.54
C PRO A 33 12.89 8.20 -11.02
N THR A 34 14.16 8.09 -10.62
CA THR A 34 14.90 6.83 -10.72
C THR A 34 14.53 5.97 -9.50
N VAL A 35 14.27 4.69 -9.74
CA VAL A 35 14.00 3.72 -8.67
C VAL A 35 15.21 2.80 -8.56
N ARG A 36 15.87 2.78 -7.40
CA ARG A 36 16.90 1.80 -7.05
C ARG A 36 16.38 0.95 -5.91
N TYR A 37 16.71 -0.32 -5.88
CA TYR A 37 16.19 -1.21 -4.86
C TYR A 37 17.20 -2.30 -4.56
N GLY A 38 16.97 -2.98 -3.44
CA GLY A 38 17.72 -4.16 -3.04
C GLY A 38 16.97 -4.91 -1.97
N HIS A 39 17.39 -6.15 -1.72
CA HIS A 39 16.71 -7.00 -0.75
C HIS A 39 17.72 -7.86 0.02
N ALA A 40 17.29 -8.33 1.19
CA ALA A 40 18.01 -9.31 1.96
C ALA A 40 17.00 -10.19 2.68
N ALA A 41 17.30 -11.48 2.76
CA ALA A 41 16.46 -12.45 3.45
C ALA A 41 17.33 -13.46 4.19
N GLN A 42 16.86 -13.90 5.36
CA GLN A 42 17.41 -15.03 6.10
C GLN A 42 16.25 -15.93 6.52
N SER A 43 16.21 -17.16 5.99
CA SER A 43 15.14 -18.11 6.27
C SER A 43 15.47 -18.99 7.47
N ARG A 44 14.46 -19.27 8.27
CA ARG A 44 14.38 -20.28 9.33
C ARG A 44 13.38 -21.37 8.97
N LYS A 45 12.15 -21.01 8.58
CA LYS A 45 11.08 -21.91 8.15
C LYS A 45 10.98 -22.00 6.62
N GLY A 46 11.31 -20.92 5.91
CA GLY A 46 11.24 -20.88 4.44
C GLY A 46 9.82 -20.64 3.92
N GLU A 47 9.05 -19.86 4.66
CA GLU A 47 7.67 -19.47 4.38
C GLU A 47 7.56 -18.01 3.90
N ASP A 48 8.61 -17.18 4.08
CA ASP A 48 8.73 -15.84 3.51
C ASP A 48 8.97 -15.84 1.99
N TYR A 49 8.20 -15.03 1.27
CA TYR A 49 8.37 -14.75 -0.15
C TYR A 49 8.34 -13.25 -0.44
N PHE A 50 8.88 -12.85 -1.59
CA PHE A 50 8.85 -11.47 -2.04
C PHE A 50 8.67 -11.36 -3.56
N LEU A 51 8.26 -10.18 -4.00
CA LEU A 51 8.12 -9.79 -5.41
C LEU A 51 8.84 -8.44 -5.62
N MET A 52 9.65 -8.34 -6.66
CA MET A 52 10.22 -7.06 -7.12
C MET A 52 10.15 -7.01 -8.65
N LYS A 53 9.31 -6.14 -9.18
CA LYS A 53 9.09 -6.02 -10.64
C LYS A 53 8.99 -4.54 -11.02
N THR A 54 9.93 -4.04 -11.83
CA THR A 54 10.07 -2.59 -12.10
C THR A 54 9.63 -2.15 -13.49
N ASP A 55 9.21 -3.11 -14.32
CA ASP A 55 8.86 -2.96 -15.73
C ASP A 55 7.37 -3.25 -16.00
N CYS A 56 6.53 -3.23 -14.98
CA CYS A 56 5.09 -3.36 -15.13
C CYS A 56 4.53 -2.20 -15.96
N GLN A 57 3.56 -2.45 -16.84
CA GLN A 57 2.98 -1.43 -17.71
C GLN A 57 1.48 -1.33 -17.49
N ARG A 58 0.95 -0.11 -17.32
CA ARG A 58 -0.51 0.12 -17.30
C ARG A 58 -1.12 -0.12 -18.68
N VAL A 59 -0.40 0.30 -19.71
CA VAL A 59 -0.80 0.14 -21.11
C VAL A 59 0.29 -0.68 -21.81
N PRO A 60 -0.02 -1.91 -22.26
CA PRO A 60 0.94 -2.76 -22.95
C PRO A 60 1.62 -2.05 -24.12
N GLY A 61 2.94 -2.15 -24.19
CA GLY A 61 3.75 -1.53 -25.25
C GLY A 61 4.07 -0.05 -25.05
N LYS A 62 3.55 0.61 -24.02
CA LYS A 62 3.82 2.03 -23.74
C LYS A 62 4.78 2.19 -22.56
N SER A 63 6.06 2.47 -22.84
CA SER A 63 7.12 2.64 -21.84
C SER A 63 6.89 3.82 -20.87
N SER A 64 6.13 4.84 -21.26
CA SER A 64 5.75 5.95 -20.38
C SER A 64 4.67 5.57 -19.35
N SER A 65 4.09 4.37 -19.47
CA SER A 65 3.11 3.81 -18.55
C SER A 65 3.70 2.84 -17.51
N THR A 66 5.04 2.80 -17.40
CA THR A 66 5.72 1.86 -16.50
C THR A 66 5.54 2.26 -15.05
N PHE A 67 5.32 1.28 -14.18
CA PHE A 67 5.34 1.40 -12.73
C PHE A 67 6.11 0.22 -12.13
N SER A 68 6.48 0.34 -10.86
CA SER A 68 7.18 -0.72 -10.11
C SER A 68 6.29 -1.31 -9.03
N VAL A 69 6.51 -2.58 -8.73
CA VAL A 69 5.81 -3.37 -7.72
C VAL A 69 6.85 -4.01 -6.81
N PHE A 70 6.67 -3.84 -5.51
CA PHE A 70 7.46 -4.48 -4.47
C PHE A 70 6.49 -5.11 -3.46
N ALA A 71 6.73 -6.34 -3.06
CA ALA A 71 5.87 -6.98 -2.05
C ALA A 71 6.62 -7.99 -1.20
N ILE A 72 6.16 -8.15 0.03
CA ILE A 72 6.55 -9.23 0.94
C ILE A 72 5.29 -10.01 1.32
N PHE A 73 5.45 -11.33 1.40
CA PHE A 73 4.45 -12.31 1.76
C PHE A 73 5.05 -13.20 2.85
N ASP A 74 4.71 -12.93 4.10
CA ASP A 74 5.14 -13.74 5.25
C ASP A 74 4.15 -14.89 5.40
N GLY A 75 4.59 -16.10 5.09
CA GLY A 75 3.74 -17.29 5.08
C GLY A 75 3.71 -17.98 6.44
N HIS A 76 2.60 -18.64 6.75
CA HIS A 76 2.48 -19.47 7.95
C HIS A 76 1.59 -20.68 7.70
N ASN A 77 1.81 -21.74 8.50
CA ASN A 77 1.14 -23.03 8.34
C ASN A 77 1.41 -23.63 6.94
N GLY A 78 2.64 -23.49 6.44
CA GLY A 78 3.04 -23.80 5.08
C GLY A 78 3.24 -22.56 4.22
N ASN A 79 3.80 -22.74 3.02
CA ASN A 79 4.15 -21.63 2.12
C ASN A 79 3.23 -21.50 0.89
N ALA A 80 2.20 -22.33 0.77
CA ALA A 80 1.36 -22.38 -0.43
C ALA A 80 0.61 -21.05 -0.66
N ALA A 81 0.11 -20.41 0.40
CA ALA A 81 -0.55 -19.11 0.33
C ALA A 81 0.40 -17.99 -0.12
N ALA A 82 1.62 -17.94 0.45
CA ALA A 82 2.64 -16.95 0.09
C ALA A 82 3.07 -17.09 -1.38
N VAL A 83 3.34 -18.32 -1.83
CA VAL A 83 3.71 -18.62 -3.23
C VAL A 83 2.58 -18.23 -4.19
N TYR A 84 1.36 -18.63 -3.89
CA TYR A 84 0.20 -18.33 -4.73
C TYR A 84 -0.07 -16.83 -4.80
N THR A 85 -0.03 -16.13 -3.66
CA THR A 85 -0.24 -14.69 -3.61
C THR A 85 0.82 -13.95 -4.43
N ARG A 86 2.10 -14.33 -4.31
CA ARG A 86 3.19 -13.77 -5.12
C ARG A 86 2.95 -13.88 -6.62
N GLU A 87 2.41 -15.01 -7.08
CA GLU A 87 2.22 -15.32 -8.50
C GLU A 87 0.97 -14.66 -9.09
N HIS A 88 -0.09 -14.54 -8.31
CA HIS A 88 -1.41 -14.17 -8.82
C HIS A 88 -1.84 -12.74 -8.46
N LEU A 89 -1.44 -12.20 -7.31
CA LEU A 89 -2.00 -10.95 -6.78
C LEU A 89 -1.88 -9.76 -7.74
N LEU A 90 -0.69 -9.56 -8.34
CA LEU A 90 -0.50 -8.47 -9.30
C LEU A 90 -1.45 -8.58 -10.49
N SER A 91 -1.66 -9.80 -11.01
CA SER A 91 -2.56 -10.03 -12.14
C SER A 91 -4.01 -9.75 -11.77
N HIS A 92 -4.43 -10.11 -10.56
CA HIS A 92 -5.78 -9.86 -10.05
C HIS A 92 -6.04 -8.37 -9.83
N VAL A 93 -5.08 -7.65 -9.27
CA VAL A 93 -5.17 -6.19 -9.11
C VAL A 93 -5.29 -5.51 -10.47
N LEU A 94 -4.43 -5.84 -11.43
CA LEU A 94 -4.48 -5.23 -12.77
C LEU A 94 -5.74 -5.61 -13.55
N GLY A 95 -6.25 -6.83 -13.37
CA GLY A 95 -7.51 -7.27 -13.96
C GLY A 95 -8.74 -6.54 -13.41
N ALA A 96 -8.66 -5.99 -12.20
CA ALA A 96 -9.73 -5.21 -11.58
C ALA A 96 -9.73 -3.72 -11.99
N ILE A 97 -8.70 -3.24 -12.69
CA ILE A 97 -8.63 -1.85 -13.15
C ILE A 97 -9.28 -1.73 -14.54
N PRO A 98 -10.20 -0.77 -14.74
CA PRO A 98 -10.77 -0.51 -16.06
C PRO A 98 -9.70 -0.23 -17.12
N ARG A 99 -9.92 -0.74 -18.33
CA ARG A 99 -9.00 -0.53 -19.46
C ARG A 99 -9.14 0.88 -20.02
N GLY A 100 -8.06 1.39 -20.60
CA GLY A 100 -8.06 2.67 -21.32
C GLY A 100 -7.96 3.92 -20.44
N LEU A 101 -7.82 3.76 -19.13
CA LEU A 101 -7.66 4.89 -18.21
C LEU A 101 -6.36 5.67 -18.43
N GLY A 102 -6.45 6.99 -18.27
CA GLY A 102 -5.30 7.86 -18.09
C GLY A 102 -4.53 7.51 -16.81
N ARG A 103 -3.32 8.08 -16.63
CA ARG A 103 -2.51 7.82 -15.43
C ARG A 103 -3.26 8.20 -14.14
N ASP A 104 -3.86 9.38 -14.11
CA ASP A 104 -4.45 9.90 -12.88
C ASP A 104 -5.74 9.15 -12.52
N GLU A 105 -6.57 8.83 -13.51
CA GLU A 105 -7.73 7.95 -13.33
C GLU A 105 -7.31 6.54 -12.88
N TRP A 106 -6.20 6.02 -13.42
CA TRP A 106 -5.66 4.73 -13.00
C TRP A 106 -5.21 4.77 -11.53
N LEU A 107 -4.58 5.86 -11.08
CA LEU A 107 -4.19 6.04 -9.67
C LEU A 107 -5.39 6.17 -8.74
N GLN A 108 -6.47 6.81 -9.19
CA GLN A 108 -7.73 6.92 -8.45
C GLN A 108 -8.47 5.57 -8.37
N ALA A 109 -8.40 4.75 -9.41
CA ALA A 109 -8.99 3.41 -9.42
C ALA A 109 -8.19 2.39 -8.60
N LEU A 110 -6.90 2.66 -8.36
CA LEU A 110 -5.97 1.69 -7.78
C LEU A 110 -6.35 1.21 -6.37
N PRO A 111 -6.77 2.07 -5.41
CA PRO A 111 -7.18 1.60 -4.09
C PRO A 111 -8.30 0.57 -4.11
N ARG A 112 -9.33 0.81 -4.93
CA ARG A 112 -10.44 -0.13 -5.11
C ARG A 112 -9.98 -1.43 -5.79
N ALA A 113 -9.13 -1.33 -6.80
CA ALA A 113 -8.57 -2.49 -7.49
C ALA A 113 -7.67 -3.35 -6.59
N LEU A 114 -6.96 -2.74 -5.63
CA LEU A 114 -6.17 -3.47 -4.64
C LEU A 114 -7.08 -4.31 -3.74
N VAL A 115 -8.18 -3.75 -3.22
CA VAL A 115 -9.15 -4.52 -2.43
C VAL A 115 -9.73 -5.68 -3.24
N ALA A 116 -10.17 -5.42 -4.47
CA ALA A 116 -10.68 -6.43 -5.38
C ALA A 116 -9.65 -7.55 -5.64
N GLY A 117 -8.40 -7.18 -5.90
CA GLY A 117 -7.31 -8.10 -6.17
C GLY A 117 -6.98 -9.01 -4.99
N PHE A 118 -6.94 -8.48 -3.76
CA PHE A 118 -6.71 -9.27 -2.56
C PHE A 118 -7.85 -10.27 -2.33
N VAL A 119 -9.11 -9.82 -2.38
CA VAL A 119 -10.27 -10.71 -2.18
C VAL A 119 -10.34 -11.80 -3.26
N LYS A 120 -10.05 -11.46 -4.51
CA LYS A 120 -10.01 -12.43 -5.60
C LYS A 120 -8.92 -13.48 -5.36
N THR A 121 -7.71 -13.04 -5.00
CA THR A 121 -6.57 -13.93 -4.72
C THR A 121 -6.90 -14.88 -3.58
N ASP A 122 -7.47 -14.38 -2.50
CA ASP A 122 -7.89 -15.19 -1.36
C ASP A 122 -8.98 -16.18 -1.71
N LYS A 123 -10.03 -15.75 -2.43
CA LYS A 123 -11.09 -16.65 -2.88
C LYS A 123 -10.57 -17.79 -3.76
N GLU A 124 -9.74 -17.47 -4.75
CA GLU A 124 -9.17 -18.49 -5.63
C GLU A 124 -8.21 -19.41 -4.88
N PHE A 125 -7.43 -18.89 -3.93
CA PHE A 125 -6.57 -19.72 -3.08
C PHE A 125 -7.37 -20.67 -2.20
N GLN A 126 -8.41 -20.19 -1.51
CA GLN A 126 -9.28 -21.00 -0.64
C GLN A 126 -9.97 -22.14 -1.41
N SER A 127 -10.30 -21.92 -2.69
CA SER A 127 -10.87 -22.97 -3.56
C SER A 127 -9.96 -24.18 -3.78
N ARG A 128 -8.66 -24.06 -3.45
CA ARG A 128 -7.68 -25.15 -3.52
C ARG A 128 -7.72 -26.08 -2.31
N GLY A 129 -8.45 -25.72 -1.24
CA GLY A 129 -8.57 -26.53 -0.02
C GLY A 129 -7.31 -26.57 0.85
N GLU A 130 -6.40 -25.61 0.66
CA GLU A 130 -5.17 -25.46 1.46
C GLU A 130 -5.43 -24.62 2.72
N THR A 131 -4.70 -24.90 3.80
CA THR A 131 -4.86 -24.24 5.12
C THR A 131 -3.74 -23.26 5.46
N SER A 132 -2.72 -23.13 4.61
CA SER A 132 -1.67 -22.12 4.86
C SER A 132 -2.25 -20.71 4.74
N GLY A 133 -1.70 -19.77 5.48
CA GLY A 133 -2.00 -18.36 5.36
C GLY A 133 -0.77 -17.55 4.99
N THR A 134 -0.98 -16.29 4.62
CA THR A 134 0.12 -15.34 4.43
C THR A 134 -0.32 -13.91 4.71
N THR A 135 0.60 -13.13 5.27
CA THR A 135 0.53 -11.68 5.20
C THR A 135 0.78 -11.21 3.77
N ALA A 136 0.41 -9.98 3.45
CA ALA A 136 0.81 -9.39 2.18
C ALA A 136 0.97 -7.89 2.35
N THR A 137 2.20 -7.37 2.20
CA THR A 137 2.47 -5.94 2.06
C THR A 137 2.82 -5.66 0.61
N PHE A 138 1.88 -5.07 -0.14
CA PHE A 138 1.97 -4.86 -1.58
C PHE A 138 2.12 -3.38 -1.91
N VAL A 139 3.23 -3.01 -2.55
CA VAL A 139 3.62 -1.62 -2.81
C VAL A 139 3.72 -1.38 -4.31
N ILE A 140 2.96 -0.41 -4.81
CA ILE A 140 3.04 0.11 -6.16
C ILE A 140 3.70 1.49 -6.13
N VAL A 141 4.75 1.65 -6.93
CA VAL A 141 5.43 2.93 -7.16
C VAL A 141 5.20 3.35 -8.60
N ASP A 142 4.40 4.40 -8.80
CA ASP A 142 4.24 5.05 -10.09
C ASP A 142 4.69 6.51 -10.03
N ARG A 143 5.87 6.75 -10.61
CA ARG A 143 6.60 8.02 -10.49
C ARG A 143 6.76 8.40 -9.01
N TRP A 144 6.25 9.55 -8.60
CA TRP A 144 6.29 10.05 -7.22
C TRP A 144 5.13 9.58 -6.35
N THR A 145 4.20 8.79 -6.90
CA THR A 145 3.06 8.25 -6.15
C THR A 145 3.37 6.85 -5.67
N VAL A 146 3.21 6.62 -4.37
CA VAL A 146 3.35 5.31 -3.73
C VAL A 146 1.99 4.89 -3.21
N THR A 147 1.51 3.71 -3.59
CA THR A 147 0.30 3.10 -3.05
C THR A 147 0.67 1.81 -2.36
N VAL A 148 0.28 1.67 -1.10
CA VAL A 148 0.54 0.49 -0.28
C VAL A 148 -0.79 -0.15 0.08
N ALA A 149 -0.89 -1.47 -0.06
CA ALA A 149 -1.98 -2.29 0.45
C ALA A 149 -1.41 -3.37 1.37
N SER A 150 -1.94 -3.51 2.59
CA SER A 150 -1.43 -4.48 3.56
C SER A 150 -2.51 -5.28 4.28
N VAL A 151 -2.29 -6.59 4.40
CA VAL A 151 -2.93 -7.48 5.40
C VAL A 151 -1.83 -8.17 6.21
N GLY A 152 -2.12 -8.47 7.47
CA GLY A 152 -1.14 -9.04 8.41
C GLY A 152 -0.29 -7.98 9.12
N ASP A 153 0.91 -8.36 9.52
CA ASP A 153 1.83 -7.59 10.36
C ASP A 153 3.22 -7.37 9.74
N SER A 154 3.39 -7.73 8.47
CA SER A 154 4.45 -7.14 7.64
C SER A 154 4.18 -5.65 7.44
N ARG A 155 5.23 -4.83 7.47
CA ARG A 155 5.11 -3.37 7.53
C ARG A 155 5.95 -2.68 6.45
N CYS A 156 5.41 -1.60 5.91
CA CYS A 156 6.12 -0.67 5.02
C CYS A 156 6.24 0.70 5.68
N ILE A 157 7.46 1.23 5.75
CA ILE A 157 7.74 2.59 6.21
C ILE A 157 8.38 3.41 5.10
N LEU A 158 8.14 4.72 5.13
CA LEU A 158 8.73 5.72 4.25
C LEU A 158 9.58 6.68 5.07
N GLU A 159 10.87 6.73 4.76
CA GLU A 159 11.75 7.82 5.15
C GLU A 159 11.76 8.88 4.04
N ALA A 160 11.11 10.01 4.30
CA ALA A 160 11.08 11.14 3.37
C ALA A 160 12.44 11.86 3.35
N GLN A 161 12.74 12.55 2.24
CA GLN A 161 13.91 13.40 2.15
C GLN A 161 13.85 14.49 3.24
N GLY A 162 14.77 14.43 4.22
CA GLY A 162 14.71 15.22 5.45
C GLY A 162 14.74 14.37 6.73
N GLY A 163 14.57 13.04 6.60
CA GLY A 163 14.74 12.07 7.68
C GLY A 163 13.49 11.79 8.50
N ALA A 164 12.34 12.36 8.12
CA ALA A 164 11.05 12.03 8.72
C ALA A 164 10.64 10.61 8.31
N VAL A 165 10.33 9.78 9.31
CA VAL A 165 9.88 8.40 9.12
C VAL A 165 8.37 8.35 9.34
N SER A 166 7.67 7.73 8.40
CA SER A 166 6.22 7.55 8.44
C SER A 166 5.86 6.10 8.10
N THR A 167 4.93 5.52 8.84
CA THR A 167 4.42 4.17 8.56
C THR A 167 3.32 4.27 7.49
N LEU A 168 3.37 3.40 6.48
CA LEU A 168 2.40 3.36 5.37
C LEU A 168 1.42 2.17 5.44
N THR A 169 1.47 1.41 6.53
CA THR A 169 0.65 0.23 6.81
C THR A 169 0.13 0.28 8.24
N VAL A 170 -0.84 -0.58 8.55
CA VAL A 170 -1.27 -0.87 9.92
C VAL A 170 -1.03 -2.35 10.19
N ASP A 171 -0.48 -2.65 11.37
CA ASP A 171 -0.28 -4.02 11.84
C ASP A 171 -1.63 -4.61 12.30
N HIS A 172 -2.00 -5.76 11.75
CA HIS A 172 -3.26 -6.44 12.04
C HIS A 172 -3.12 -7.51 13.14
N ARG A 173 -2.25 -7.24 14.13
CA ARG A 173 -2.09 -8.08 15.32
C ARG A 173 -3.19 -7.81 16.32
N LEU A 174 -3.80 -8.86 16.85
CA LEU A 174 -4.86 -8.75 17.86
C LEU A 174 -4.38 -8.09 19.16
N GLU A 175 -3.10 -8.23 19.51
CA GLU A 175 -2.50 -7.60 20.70
C GLU A 175 -2.58 -6.06 20.62
N GLU A 176 -2.37 -5.50 19.43
CA GLU A 176 -2.17 -4.07 19.22
C GLU A 176 -3.43 -3.37 18.69
N ASN A 177 -4.28 -4.07 17.95
CA ASN A 177 -5.40 -3.46 17.24
C ASN A 177 -6.76 -3.78 17.90
N VAL A 178 -7.30 -2.80 18.62
CA VAL A 178 -8.58 -2.92 19.36
C VAL A 178 -9.76 -3.11 18.40
N GLU A 179 -9.82 -2.34 17.32
CA GLU A 179 -10.90 -2.38 16.33
C GLU A 179 -10.98 -3.76 15.67
N GLU A 180 -9.83 -4.37 15.36
CA GLU A 180 -9.79 -5.73 14.82
C GLU A 180 -10.25 -6.78 15.83
N ARG A 181 -9.97 -6.61 17.14
CA ARG A 181 -10.51 -7.51 18.16
C ARG A 181 -12.03 -7.42 18.26
N GLU A 182 -12.56 -6.21 18.27
CA GLU A 182 -14.01 -5.98 18.30
C GLU A 182 -14.68 -6.56 17.06
N ARG A 183 -14.08 -6.40 15.88
CA ARG A 183 -14.55 -6.99 14.63
C ARG A 183 -14.56 -8.52 14.69
N VAL A 184 -13.45 -9.14 15.10
CA VAL A 184 -13.37 -10.61 15.23
C VAL A 184 -14.43 -11.14 16.18
N ALA A 185 -14.62 -10.47 17.34
CA ALA A 185 -15.65 -10.81 18.31
C ALA A 185 -17.08 -10.66 17.74
N ALA A 186 -17.36 -9.55 17.05
CA ALA A 186 -18.66 -9.32 16.40
C ALA A 186 -18.96 -10.35 15.29
N SER A 187 -17.91 -10.85 14.64
CA SER A 187 -17.98 -11.90 13.60
C SER A 187 -18.11 -13.31 14.18
N GLY A 188 -18.14 -13.46 15.52
CA GLY A 188 -18.32 -14.73 16.22
C GLY A 188 -17.03 -15.48 16.57
N GLY A 189 -15.86 -14.90 16.33
CA GLY A 189 -14.58 -15.42 16.83
C GLY A 189 -14.35 -15.04 18.29
N GLU A 190 -13.65 -15.87 19.06
CA GLU A 190 -13.25 -15.53 20.42
C GLU A 190 -11.82 -14.99 20.41
N VAL A 191 -11.56 -13.89 21.12
CA VAL A 191 -10.19 -13.34 21.26
C VAL A 191 -9.69 -13.63 22.66
N GLY A 192 -8.60 -14.38 22.77
CA GLY A 192 -8.02 -14.76 24.05
C GLY A 192 -6.61 -15.32 23.91
N ARG A 193 -5.85 -15.30 25.02
CA ARG A 193 -4.56 -15.98 25.08
C ARG A 193 -4.79 -17.49 25.18
N LEU A 194 -3.75 -18.28 24.88
CA LEU A 194 -3.83 -19.72 25.04
C LEU A 194 -3.93 -20.05 26.54
N SER A 195 -5.02 -20.70 26.94
CA SER A 195 -5.21 -21.20 28.30
C SER A 195 -4.68 -22.64 28.40
N ILE A 196 -3.72 -22.87 29.30
CA ILE A 196 -3.18 -24.21 29.58
C ILE A 196 -3.85 -24.84 30.80
N VAL A 197 -3.69 -26.16 30.96
CA VAL A 197 -4.19 -26.89 32.14
C VAL A 197 -3.71 -26.20 33.42
N GLY A 198 -4.68 -25.76 34.24
CA GLY A 198 -4.42 -24.94 35.43
C GLY A 198 -4.81 -23.46 35.30
N GLY A 199 -5.35 -23.03 34.16
CA GLY A 199 -5.93 -21.69 33.96
C GLY A 199 -4.92 -20.58 33.68
N ALA A 200 -3.64 -20.91 33.53
CA ALA A 200 -2.62 -19.92 33.18
C ALA A 200 -2.75 -19.55 31.69
N GLU A 201 -2.72 -18.25 31.41
CA GLU A 201 -2.76 -17.69 30.06
C GLU A 201 -1.34 -17.40 29.56
N ILE A 202 -1.01 -17.88 28.35
CA ILE A 202 0.33 -17.73 27.78
C ILE A 202 0.30 -17.22 26.33
N GLY A 203 1.38 -16.54 25.94
CA GLY A 203 1.58 -16.06 24.58
C GLY A 203 0.72 -14.85 24.21
N PRO A 204 0.79 -14.39 22.96
CA PRO A 204 -0.01 -13.24 22.47
C PRO A 204 -1.50 -13.57 22.41
N LEU A 205 -2.32 -12.52 22.28
CA LEU A 205 -3.74 -12.68 21.93
C LEU A 205 -3.89 -13.43 20.60
N ARG A 206 -4.84 -14.37 20.57
CA ARG A 206 -5.19 -15.19 19.42
C ARG A 206 -6.70 -15.13 19.20
N CYS A 207 -7.11 -15.33 17.95
CA CYS A 207 -8.50 -15.57 17.61
C CYS A 207 -8.78 -17.08 17.58
N TRP A 208 -9.97 -17.45 18.03
CA TRP A 208 -10.43 -18.84 18.13
C TRP A 208 -11.76 -19.00 17.39
N PRO A 209 -11.99 -20.15 16.72
CA PRO A 209 -11.08 -21.30 16.57
C PRO A 209 -9.81 -21.00 15.73
N GLY A 210 -8.87 -21.96 15.68
CA GLY A 210 -7.64 -21.88 14.87
C GLY A 210 -6.41 -21.29 15.58
N GLY A 211 -6.58 -20.31 16.47
CA GLY A 211 -5.49 -19.80 17.31
C GLY A 211 -4.51 -18.87 16.58
N LEU A 212 -4.96 -18.11 15.58
CA LEU A 212 -4.12 -17.18 14.81
C LEU A 212 -3.96 -15.84 15.56
N CYS A 213 -2.76 -15.24 15.51
CA CYS A 213 -2.47 -13.95 16.16
C CYS A 213 -2.90 -12.72 15.33
N LEU A 214 -3.16 -12.96 14.05
CA LEU A 214 -3.53 -11.96 13.04
C LEU A 214 -5.04 -11.96 12.84
N SER A 215 -5.58 -10.80 12.48
CA SER A 215 -7.00 -10.66 12.13
C SER A 215 -7.25 -10.57 10.62
N ARG A 216 -6.19 -10.34 9.82
CA ARG A 216 -6.25 -10.21 8.36
C ARG A 216 -5.10 -10.96 7.70
N SER A 217 -5.41 -11.75 6.68
CA SER A 217 -4.45 -12.51 5.88
C SER A 217 -5.11 -12.97 4.57
N ILE A 218 -4.32 -13.56 3.68
CA ILE A 218 -4.80 -14.38 2.56
C ILE A 218 -4.64 -15.85 2.96
N GLY A 219 -5.68 -16.66 2.81
CA GLY A 219 -5.72 -18.06 3.25
C GLY A 219 -6.48 -18.25 4.56
N ASP A 220 -5.91 -19.04 5.48
CA ASP A 220 -6.43 -19.29 6.84
C ASP A 220 -7.91 -19.71 6.91
N MET A 221 -8.37 -20.45 5.90
CA MET A 221 -9.78 -20.86 5.80
C MET A 221 -10.22 -21.73 6.98
N ASP A 222 -9.30 -22.46 7.60
CA ASP A 222 -9.51 -23.34 8.75
C ASP A 222 -9.58 -22.58 10.09
N VAL A 223 -9.14 -21.33 10.14
CA VAL A 223 -9.22 -20.48 11.33
C VAL A 223 -10.62 -19.90 11.49
N GLY A 224 -11.20 -19.39 10.40
CA GLY A 224 -12.59 -18.94 10.35
C GLY A 224 -12.82 -17.72 9.45
N GLU A 225 -14.08 -17.47 9.08
CA GLU A 225 -14.46 -16.38 8.17
C GLU A 225 -14.23 -14.96 8.74
N PHE A 226 -13.90 -14.85 10.02
CA PHE A 226 -13.49 -13.60 10.66
C PHE A 226 -12.05 -13.19 10.30
N ILE A 227 -11.27 -14.06 9.66
CA ILE A 227 -10.00 -13.69 9.02
C ILE A 227 -10.27 -13.19 7.62
N VAL A 228 -9.88 -11.95 7.34
CA VAL A 228 -10.33 -11.24 6.14
C VAL A 228 -9.16 -10.80 5.26
N PRO A 229 -9.27 -10.91 3.93
CA PRO A 229 -8.23 -10.47 3.00
C PRO A 229 -8.38 -8.99 2.63
N ILE A 230 -9.05 -8.16 3.44
CA ILE A 230 -9.31 -6.75 3.11
C ILE A 230 -8.10 -5.89 3.52
N PRO A 231 -7.32 -5.36 2.56
CA PRO A 231 -6.11 -4.64 2.91
C PRO A 231 -6.42 -3.25 3.47
N TYR A 232 -5.67 -2.82 4.48
CA TYR A 232 -5.47 -1.40 4.72
C TYR A 232 -4.77 -0.81 3.49
N VAL A 233 -5.28 0.29 2.93
CA VAL A 233 -4.72 0.92 1.72
C VAL A 233 -4.37 2.37 2.00
N LYS A 234 -3.13 2.75 1.70
CA LYS A 234 -2.65 4.13 1.80
C LYS A 234 -1.96 4.55 0.50
N GLN A 235 -2.34 5.71 -0.03
CA GLN A 235 -1.70 6.32 -1.18
C GLN A 235 -1.10 7.66 -0.79
N VAL A 236 0.18 7.83 -1.08
CA VAL A 236 0.93 9.07 -0.81
C VAL A 236 1.65 9.55 -2.06
N LYS A 237 1.83 10.86 -2.15
CA LYS A 237 2.65 11.52 -3.16
C LYS A 237 3.88 12.12 -2.49
N LEU A 238 5.04 11.64 -2.94
CA LEU A 238 6.32 12.14 -2.51
C LEU A 238 6.60 13.50 -3.14
N SER A 239 7.31 14.35 -2.40
CA SER A 239 7.98 15.49 -3.01
C SER A 239 9.00 15.04 -4.05
N ASN A 240 9.31 15.91 -5.02
CA ASN A 240 10.36 15.67 -6.03
C ASN A 240 11.78 15.59 -5.42
N ALA A 241 11.92 15.67 -4.09
CA ALA A 241 13.16 15.45 -3.38
C ALA A 241 13.43 13.96 -3.12
N GLY A 242 12.42 13.10 -3.27
CA GLY A 242 12.55 11.66 -3.10
C GLY A 242 12.31 11.13 -1.69
N GLY A 243 12.57 9.85 -1.54
CA GLY A 243 12.38 9.11 -0.30
C GLY A 243 12.84 7.67 -0.42
N ARG A 244 12.87 6.98 0.73
CA ARG A 244 13.26 5.59 0.85
C ARG A 244 12.14 4.79 1.50
N LEU A 245 11.72 3.71 0.85
CA LEU A 245 10.81 2.74 1.41
C LEU A 245 11.61 1.60 2.04
N ILE A 246 11.16 1.11 3.19
CA ILE A 246 11.63 -0.12 3.82
C ILE A 246 10.40 -1.00 4.04
N ILE A 247 10.37 -2.13 3.36
CA ILE A 247 9.29 -3.12 3.40
C ILE A 247 9.89 -4.37 4.04
N ALA A 248 9.35 -4.85 5.16
CA ALA A 248 9.90 -6.02 5.82
C ALA A 248 8.84 -6.91 6.47
N SER A 249 9.17 -8.19 6.66
CA SER A 249 8.39 -9.13 7.47
C SER A 249 8.57 -8.87 8.96
N ASP A 250 7.74 -9.53 9.79
CA ASP A 250 7.72 -9.30 11.22
C ASP A 250 9.02 -9.75 11.92
N GLY A 251 9.80 -10.64 11.29
CA GLY A 251 11.15 -11.01 11.72
C GLY A 251 12.10 -9.81 11.87
N ILE A 252 11.85 -8.73 11.13
CA ILE A 252 12.50 -7.42 11.33
C ILE A 252 11.78 -6.59 12.39
N TRP A 253 10.47 -6.41 12.26
CA TRP A 253 9.70 -5.44 13.06
C TRP A 253 9.54 -5.83 14.53
N ASP A 254 9.63 -7.12 14.85
CA ASP A 254 9.73 -7.63 16.22
C ASP A 254 11.09 -7.34 16.86
N ALA A 255 12.12 -7.08 16.06
CA ALA A 255 13.49 -6.86 16.52
C ALA A 255 13.88 -5.38 16.53
N LEU A 256 13.38 -4.58 15.57
CA LEU A 256 13.78 -3.20 15.33
C LEU A 256 12.56 -2.27 15.24
N SER A 257 12.68 -1.06 15.81
CA SER A 257 11.72 0.01 15.55
C SER A 257 11.88 0.57 14.13
N SER A 258 10.83 1.22 13.63
CA SER A 258 10.83 1.91 12.33
C SER A 258 11.99 2.91 12.20
N GLU A 259 12.23 3.69 13.25
CA GLU A 259 13.31 4.69 13.30
C GLU A 259 14.68 4.03 13.30
N THR A 260 14.83 2.91 14.03
CA THR A 260 16.09 2.17 14.10
C THR A 260 16.42 1.55 12.75
N ALA A 261 15.43 0.94 12.08
CA ALA A 261 15.58 0.41 10.73
C ALA A 261 15.97 1.51 9.73
N ALA A 262 15.25 2.64 9.72
CA ALA A 262 15.55 3.78 8.87
C ALA A 262 16.97 4.34 9.13
N GLN A 263 17.33 4.53 10.40
CA GLN A 263 18.66 5.00 10.80
C GLN A 263 19.78 4.06 10.32
N SER A 264 19.56 2.75 10.37
CA SER A 264 20.54 1.75 9.90
C SER A 264 20.76 1.78 8.39
N CYS A 265 19.79 2.29 7.62
CA CYS A 265 19.86 2.40 6.16
C CYS A 265 20.62 3.66 5.69
N ARG A 266 20.65 4.73 6.50
CA ARG A 266 21.14 6.06 6.08
C ARG A 266 22.57 6.00 5.53
N GLY A 267 22.77 6.61 4.35
CA GLY A 267 24.06 6.67 3.68
C GLY A 267 24.47 5.39 2.94
N LEU A 268 23.68 4.32 3.00
CA LEU A 268 23.92 3.08 2.26
C LEU A 268 23.06 3.03 0.98
N PRO A 269 23.58 2.47 -0.14
CA PRO A 269 22.75 2.06 -1.28
C PRO A 269 21.69 1.03 -0.85
N ALA A 270 20.53 1.02 -1.53
CA ALA A 270 19.39 0.15 -1.20
C ALA A 270 19.77 -1.31 -0.90
N GLU A 271 20.61 -1.93 -1.73
CA GLU A 271 21.11 -3.30 -1.55
C GLU A 271 21.87 -3.51 -0.23
N LEU A 272 22.78 -2.59 0.11
CA LEU A 272 23.54 -2.68 1.35
C LEU A 272 22.67 -2.31 2.56
N ALA A 273 21.73 -1.40 2.39
CA ALA A 273 20.76 -1.02 3.42
C ALA A 273 19.88 -2.21 3.83
N ALA A 274 19.33 -2.96 2.86
CA ALA A 274 18.52 -4.15 3.14
C ALA A 274 19.32 -5.19 3.95
N ARG A 275 20.56 -5.47 3.54
CA ARG A 275 21.47 -6.38 4.25
C ARG A 275 21.81 -5.90 5.66
N GLN A 276 21.97 -4.58 5.84
CA GLN A 276 22.28 -3.99 7.14
C GLN A 276 21.09 -4.11 8.10
N VAL A 277 19.86 -3.90 7.63
CA VAL A 277 18.63 -4.06 8.42
C VAL A 277 18.48 -5.50 8.90
N VAL A 278 18.62 -6.49 8.00
CA VAL A 278 18.57 -7.91 8.37
C VAL A 278 19.66 -8.26 9.38
N LYS A 279 20.90 -7.82 9.15
CA LYS A 279 22.01 -8.06 10.08
C LYS A 279 21.72 -7.49 11.47
N GLU A 280 21.16 -6.31 11.55
CA GLU A 280 20.86 -5.64 12.81
C GLU A 280 19.71 -6.32 13.58
N ALA A 281 18.68 -6.78 12.89
CA ALA A 281 17.61 -7.59 13.48
C ALA A 281 18.15 -8.91 14.05
N LEU A 282 18.97 -9.62 13.27
CA LEU A 282 19.62 -10.86 13.71
C LEU A 282 20.55 -10.64 14.91
N ARG A 283 21.28 -9.51 14.95
CA ARG A 283 22.12 -9.14 16.09
C ARG A 283 21.29 -8.92 17.37
N THR A 284 20.08 -8.40 17.22
CA THR A 284 19.23 -8.00 18.35
C THR A 284 18.43 -9.17 18.92
N ARG A 285 17.81 -9.99 18.06
CA ARG A 285 16.88 -11.05 18.49
C ARG A 285 17.35 -12.47 18.14
N GLY A 286 18.40 -12.62 17.33
CA GLY A 286 18.74 -13.88 16.66
C GLY A 286 17.73 -14.22 15.56
N LEU A 287 17.99 -15.29 14.80
CA LEU A 287 17.05 -15.79 13.80
C LEU A 287 15.89 -16.54 14.48
N LYS A 288 14.84 -15.82 14.87
CA LYS A 288 13.64 -16.40 15.52
C LYS A 288 12.53 -16.76 14.54
N ASP A 289 12.40 -16.00 13.47
CA ASP A 289 11.50 -16.28 12.35
C ASP A 289 12.24 -16.05 11.03
N ASP A 290 11.57 -16.30 9.91
CA ASP A 290 12.01 -15.78 8.62
C ASP A 290 12.16 -14.25 8.70
N THR A 291 13.18 -13.73 8.04
CA THR A 291 13.53 -12.31 8.16
C THR A 291 13.83 -11.78 6.78
N THR A 292 12.88 -11.04 6.20
CA THR A 292 12.95 -10.52 4.84
C THR A 292 12.81 -9.00 4.83
N CYS A 293 13.64 -8.32 4.05
CA CYS A 293 13.64 -6.87 3.92
C CYS A 293 13.89 -6.46 2.46
N ILE A 294 13.10 -5.53 1.96
CA ILE A 294 13.28 -4.83 0.69
C ILE A 294 13.45 -3.35 0.99
N VAL A 295 14.48 -2.74 0.39
CA VAL A 295 14.69 -1.30 0.44
C VAL A 295 14.53 -0.73 -0.96
N VAL A 296 13.78 0.36 -1.10
CA VAL A 296 13.52 1.03 -2.38
C VAL A 296 13.82 2.53 -2.25
N ASP A 297 14.75 3.01 -3.04
CA ASP A 297 15.11 4.42 -3.20
C ASP A 297 14.37 5.02 -4.38
N ILE A 298 13.54 6.03 -4.11
CA ILE A 298 12.87 6.85 -5.12
C ILE A 298 13.59 8.18 -5.16
N ILE A 299 14.45 8.36 -6.15
CA ILE A 299 15.36 9.51 -6.23
C ILE A 299 15.02 10.40 -7.43
N PRO A 300 15.31 11.71 -7.34
CA PRO A 300 15.16 12.60 -8.48
C PRO A 300 15.96 12.10 -9.69
N PRO A 301 15.44 12.28 -10.92
CA PRO A 301 16.21 12.03 -12.13
C PRO A 301 17.45 12.91 -12.09
N ASP A 302 18.62 12.36 -12.42
CA ASP A 302 19.90 13.07 -12.37
C ASP A 302 19.83 14.41 -13.14
N ASN A 303 19.62 15.50 -12.42
CA ASN A 303 20.18 16.78 -12.80
C ASN A 303 21.55 16.80 -12.15
N SER A 304 22.61 16.78 -12.96
CA SER A 304 23.98 17.04 -12.52
C SER A 304 24.05 18.39 -11.80
N LEU A 305 23.75 18.41 -10.51
CA LEU A 305 24.15 19.51 -9.66
C LEU A 305 25.67 19.36 -9.47
N PRO A 306 26.48 20.37 -9.81
CA PRO A 306 27.92 20.30 -9.57
C PRO A 306 28.13 20.01 -8.07
N PRO A 307 29.12 19.17 -7.72
CA PRO A 307 29.37 18.81 -6.33
C PRO A 307 29.56 20.10 -5.54
N SER A 308 28.76 20.26 -4.48
CA SER A 308 28.99 21.33 -3.52
C SER A 308 30.42 21.21 -3.00
N PRO A 309 31.22 22.29 -2.98
CA PRO A 309 32.57 22.22 -2.46
C PRO A 309 32.53 21.75 -1.00
N PRO A 310 33.52 20.96 -0.55
CA PRO A 310 33.52 20.42 0.80
C PRO A 310 33.49 21.56 1.83
N PRO A 311 32.82 21.35 2.98
CA PRO A 311 32.71 22.38 4.01
C PRO A 311 34.11 22.77 4.47
N LYS A 312 34.46 24.06 4.33
CA LYS A 312 35.69 24.62 4.88
C LYS A 312 35.66 24.43 6.40
N LYS A 313 36.63 23.71 6.94
CA LYS A 313 36.87 23.60 8.38
C LYS A 313 37.06 25.00 8.95
N HIS A 314 36.08 25.51 9.69
CA HIS A 314 36.24 26.74 10.46
C HIS A 314 37.09 26.43 11.70
N ASN A 315 38.32 26.94 11.70
CA ASN A 315 39.16 27.00 12.89
C ASN A 315 38.46 27.84 13.97
N LYS A 316 38.25 27.24 15.14
CA LYS A 316 37.88 27.95 16.36
C LYS A 316 39.10 28.71 16.87
N LEU A 317 39.16 30.03 16.67
CA LEU A 317 39.69 30.94 17.69
C LEU A 317 39.38 32.41 17.37
N LYS A 318 38.92 33.10 18.42
CA LYS A 318 39.00 34.53 18.74
C LYS A 318 37.73 35.40 18.62
N THR A 319 37.43 35.94 19.81
CA THR A 319 36.94 37.29 20.14
C THR A 319 35.45 37.58 20.00
N LEU A 320 34.77 37.39 21.14
CA LEU A 320 33.68 38.27 21.58
C LEU A 320 34.17 39.72 21.58
N LEU A 321 33.45 40.60 20.89
CA LEU A 321 33.05 41.94 21.33
C LEU A 321 32.03 42.48 20.30
N PHE A 322 31.07 43.26 20.80
CA PHE A 322 30.00 44.00 20.11
C PHE A 322 28.65 43.30 19.88
N ARG A 323 27.86 43.37 20.96
CA ARG A 323 26.39 43.38 20.98
C ARG A 323 25.87 44.59 20.18
N LYS A 324 25.20 44.37 19.06
CA LYS A 324 24.21 45.31 18.52
C LYS A 324 23.11 44.56 17.77
N LYS A 325 21.86 44.78 18.19
CA LYS A 325 20.63 44.24 17.60
C LYS A 325 20.48 44.71 16.15
N SER A 326 20.19 43.79 15.23
CA SER A 326 19.29 44.05 14.12
C SER A 326 18.36 42.85 13.95
N HIS A 327 17.08 43.16 14.03
CA HIS A 327 15.96 42.28 13.73
C HIS A 327 15.86 42.10 12.20
N ASP A 328 15.18 41.04 11.79
CA ASP A 328 14.67 40.78 10.43
C ASP A 328 15.66 40.25 9.38
N SER A 329 15.77 38.91 9.33
CA SER A 329 15.87 38.11 8.08
C SER A 329 15.81 36.59 8.29
N ALA A 330 15.66 36.09 9.53
CA ALA A 330 15.67 34.66 9.83
C ALA A 330 14.41 33.87 9.40
N ASN A 331 13.29 34.54 9.10
CA ASN A 331 12.02 33.87 8.77
C ASN A 331 11.85 33.41 7.31
N LYS A 332 12.81 33.73 6.42
CA LYS A 332 12.74 33.29 5.00
C LYS A 332 13.57 32.03 4.70
N LEU A 333 14.52 31.67 5.57
CA LEU A 333 15.36 30.48 5.41
C LEU A 333 14.77 29.26 6.14
N SER A 334 14.12 29.44 7.29
CA SER A 334 13.43 28.36 8.02
C SER A 334 12.21 27.82 7.28
N LYS A 335 11.44 28.69 6.61
CA LYS A 335 10.31 28.27 5.75
C LYS A 335 10.73 27.56 4.47
N LYS A 336 11.99 27.68 4.04
CA LYS A 336 12.49 27.01 2.83
C LYS A 336 13.02 25.59 3.12
N LEU A 337 13.40 25.32 4.38
CA LEU A 337 13.77 23.99 4.86
C LEU A 337 12.55 23.16 5.29
N SER A 338 11.48 23.80 5.79
CA SER A 338 10.25 23.11 6.18
C SER A 338 9.41 22.59 5.00
N ALA A 339 9.76 22.97 3.77
CA ALA A 339 9.10 22.48 2.55
C ALA A 339 9.84 21.30 1.91
N VAL A 340 11.04 20.94 2.39
CA VAL A 340 11.80 19.78 1.91
C VAL A 340 11.31 18.57 2.69
N GLY A 341 10.67 17.63 2.00
CA GLY A 341 10.16 16.39 2.62
C GLY A 341 8.67 16.33 2.90
N ILE A 342 7.87 17.27 2.35
CA ILE A 342 6.40 17.15 2.44
C ILE A 342 5.96 15.90 1.66
N VAL A 343 5.28 15.00 2.37
CA VAL A 343 4.56 13.87 1.80
C VAL A 343 3.08 14.24 1.82
N GLU A 344 2.44 14.24 0.66
CA GLU A 344 1.01 14.52 0.52
C GLU A 344 0.25 13.20 0.57
N GLU A 345 -0.68 13.05 1.52
CA GLU A 345 -1.56 11.90 1.58
C GLU A 345 -2.71 12.09 0.59
N LEU A 346 -2.87 11.13 -0.33
CA LEU A 346 -3.89 11.17 -1.39
C LEU A 346 -5.12 10.33 -1.03
N PHE A 347 -4.91 9.25 -0.29
CA PHE A 347 -5.95 8.29 0.10
C PHE A 347 -5.50 7.48 1.32
N GLU A 348 -6.41 7.23 2.24
CA GLU A 348 -6.24 6.29 3.34
C GLU A 348 -7.57 5.62 3.64
N GLU A 349 -7.59 4.28 3.66
CA GLU A 349 -8.76 3.50 4.02
C GLU A 349 -8.34 2.20 4.73
N GLY A 350 -8.79 2.07 5.97
CA GLY A 350 -8.46 0.94 6.84
C GLY A 350 -9.64 0.01 7.12
N SER A 351 -10.86 0.40 6.80
CA SER A 351 -12.07 -0.34 7.16
C SER A 351 -12.03 -1.77 6.62
N ALA A 352 -12.29 -2.75 7.47
CA ALA A 352 -12.50 -4.12 7.01
C ALA A 352 -13.89 -4.29 6.35
N MET A 353 -14.81 -3.34 6.53
CA MET A 353 -16.20 -3.46 6.07
C MET A 353 -16.29 -3.17 4.58
N LEU A 354 -16.70 -4.16 3.80
CA LEU A 354 -16.92 -3.97 2.36
C LEU A 354 -18.05 -2.98 2.07
N ALA A 355 -19.10 -2.88 2.91
CA ALA A 355 -20.14 -1.86 2.70
C ALA A 355 -19.61 -0.43 2.80
N GLU A 356 -18.70 -0.17 3.74
CA GLU A 356 -18.09 1.16 3.89
C GLU A 356 -17.20 1.51 2.70
N ARG A 357 -16.54 0.51 2.11
CA ARG A 357 -15.71 0.69 0.91
C ARG A 357 -16.48 0.75 -0.42
N LEU A 358 -17.72 0.23 -0.44
CA LEU A 358 -18.51 0.07 -1.66
C LEU A 358 -19.78 0.94 -1.73
N GLY A 359 -20.20 1.61 -0.64
CA GLY A 359 -21.22 2.67 -0.64
C GLY A 359 -20.53 4.04 -0.50
N ASN A 360 -20.93 5.14 -1.12
CA ASN A 360 -22.23 5.61 -1.59
C ASN A 360 -22.02 6.40 -2.90
N ASP A 361 -21.23 5.86 -3.82
CA ASP A 361 -20.81 6.59 -5.00
C ASP A 361 -21.94 6.69 -6.01
N GLU A 362 -22.54 7.87 -6.11
CA GLU A 362 -23.13 8.41 -7.35
C GLU A 362 -22.06 8.59 -8.44
N CYS A 363 -21.13 7.65 -8.59
CA CYS A 363 -20.20 7.64 -9.71
C CYS A 363 -20.97 7.15 -10.93
N THR A 364 -21.62 8.11 -11.58
CA THR A 364 -22.25 8.04 -12.89
C THR A 364 -21.20 7.76 -13.96
N VAL A 365 -20.59 6.58 -13.93
CA VAL A 365 -19.96 6.00 -15.10
C VAL A 365 -20.90 4.90 -15.58
N PRO A 366 -21.70 5.13 -16.64
CA PRO A 366 -22.49 4.07 -17.22
C PRO A 366 -21.55 3.11 -17.95
N SER A 367 -20.87 2.22 -17.20
CA SER A 367 -20.28 1.03 -17.81
C SER A 367 -21.42 0.04 -18.03
N THR A 368 -22.02 0.08 -19.22
CA THR A 368 -22.94 -0.95 -19.72
C THR A 368 -22.27 -2.32 -19.91
N SER A 369 -21.03 -2.48 -19.46
CA SER A 369 -20.23 -3.70 -19.53
C SER A 369 -20.03 -4.24 -18.11
N GLY A 370 -20.92 -5.12 -17.65
CA GLY A 370 -20.77 -5.78 -16.34
C GLY A 370 -22.01 -5.81 -15.44
N LEU A 371 -23.24 -5.78 -16.00
CA LEU A 371 -24.46 -5.96 -15.20
C LEU A 371 -24.46 -7.25 -14.35
N PHE A 372 -23.56 -8.18 -14.67
CA PHE A 372 -23.43 -9.47 -14.00
C PHE A 372 -21.98 -9.78 -13.61
N THR A 373 -21.19 -8.83 -13.11
CA THR A 373 -19.90 -9.15 -12.49
C THR A 373 -19.89 -8.77 -11.02
N CYS A 374 -19.30 -9.63 -10.20
CA CYS A 374 -19.08 -9.34 -8.79
C CYS A 374 -18.14 -8.13 -8.66
N ALA A 375 -18.58 -7.07 -7.98
CA ALA A 375 -17.83 -5.83 -7.83
C ALA A 375 -16.52 -5.97 -7.04
N VAL A 376 -16.36 -7.09 -6.33
CA VAL A 376 -15.19 -7.39 -5.51
C VAL A 376 -14.28 -8.38 -6.22
N CYS A 377 -14.71 -9.64 -6.40
CA CYS A 377 -13.84 -10.67 -6.98
C CYS A 377 -13.86 -10.72 -8.53
N GLN A 378 -14.64 -9.86 -9.19
CA GLN A 378 -14.74 -9.77 -10.65
C GLN A 378 -15.15 -11.09 -11.34
N VAL A 379 -15.83 -11.98 -10.62
CA VAL A 379 -16.42 -13.21 -11.16
C VAL A 379 -17.73 -12.86 -11.88
N ASP A 380 -17.93 -13.44 -13.07
CA ASP A 380 -19.20 -13.36 -13.79
C ASP A 380 -20.31 -14.07 -12.99
N LEU A 381 -21.47 -13.43 -12.92
CA LEU A 381 -22.66 -13.85 -12.21
C LEU A 381 -23.70 -14.29 -13.23
N ALA A 382 -24.50 -15.31 -12.93
CA ALA A 382 -25.73 -15.49 -13.69
C ALA A 382 -26.73 -14.35 -13.36
N PRO A 383 -27.71 -14.05 -14.22
CA PRO A 383 -28.70 -13.00 -13.98
C PRO A 383 -29.52 -13.12 -12.68
N SER A 384 -29.48 -14.26 -12.00
CA SER A 384 -30.14 -14.53 -10.72
C SER A 384 -29.19 -14.64 -9.51
N GLU A 385 -27.87 -14.53 -9.70
CA GLU A 385 -26.88 -14.85 -8.67
C GLU A 385 -26.25 -13.62 -8.00
N GLY A 386 -26.41 -12.44 -8.59
CA GLY A 386 -25.91 -11.18 -8.04
C GLY A 386 -26.84 -10.59 -6.99
N ILE A 387 -26.32 -10.37 -5.79
CA ILE A 387 -27.04 -9.61 -4.76
C ILE A 387 -26.39 -8.23 -4.64
N SER A 388 -27.18 -7.17 -4.74
CA SER A 388 -26.69 -5.80 -4.56
C SER A 388 -26.02 -5.66 -3.19
N VAL A 389 -24.91 -4.91 -3.12
CA VAL A 389 -24.28 -4.56 -1.83
C VAL A 389 -25.25 -3.84 -0.89
N HIS A 390 -26.30 -3.23 -1.42
CA HIS A 390 -27.35 -2.53 -0.67
C HIS A 390 -28.52 -3.43 -0.25
N ALA A 391 -28.50 -4.73 -0.58
CA ALA A 391 -29.54 -5.65 -0.19
C ALA A 391 -29.43 -6.00 1.31
N GLY A 392 -30.18 -5.29 2.15
CA GLY A 392 -30.49 -5.63 3.55
C GLY A 392 -31.10 -4.44 4.30
N GLY A 393 -31.97 -4.56 5.32
CA GLY A 393 -32.82 -5.66 5.77
C GLY A 393 -34.31 -5.35 5.52
N ILE A 394 -35.20 -6.20 6.05
CA ILE A 394 -36.65 -6.38 5.75
C ILE A 394 -37.53 -5.10 5.80
N PHE A 395 -36.97 -3.91 6.12
CA PHE A 395 -37.71 -2.65 6.27
C PHE A 395 -37.26 -1.49 5.37
N SER A 396 -36.38 -1.68 4.39
CA SER A 396 -36.07 -0.61 3.43
C SER A 396 -37.03 -0.64 2.22
N THR A 397 -37.86 0.39 2.09
CA THR A 397 -38.83 0.55 0.99
C THR A 397 -38.22 1.18 -0.27
N SER A 398 -36.93 1.55 -0.30
CA SER A 398 -36.23 1.95 -1.52
C SER A 398 -35.63 0.73 -2.23
N SER A 399 -36.48 -0.04 -2.90
CA SER A 399 -36.09 -1.20 -3.68
C SER A 399 -35.79 -0.82 -5.14
N THR A 400 -34.56 -0.41 -5.41
CA THR A 400 -33.96 -0.57 -6.74
C THR A 400 -32.98 -1.75 -6.68
N PRO A 401 -33.45 -3.02 -6.66
CA PRO A 401 -32.58 -4.20 -6.56
C PRO A 401 -31.56 -4.32 -7.71
N TRP A 402 -31.73 -3.51 -8.76
CA TRP A 402 -30.88 -3.46 -9.96
C TRP A 402 -29.84 -2.33 -9.94
N GLN A 403 -29.77 -1.51 -8.88
CA GLN A 403 -28.64 -0.60 -8.68
C GLN A 403 -27.51 -1.40 -8.02
N GLY A 404 -26.53 -1.79 -8.85
CA GLY A 404 -25.27 -2.35 -8.38
C GLY A 404 -24.50 -1.34 -7.50
N PRO A 405 -23.34 -1.72 -6.95
CA PRO A 405 -22.56 -2.91 -7.26
C PRO A 405 -23.15 -4.23 -6.73
N PHE A 406 -22.96 -5.34 -7.47
CA PHE A 406 -23.41 -6.68 -7.07
C PHE A 406 -22.27 -7.52 -6.47
N LEU A 407 -22.59 -8.42 -5.53
CA LEU A 407 -21.67 -9.40 -4.96
C LEU A 407 -22.08 -10.83 -5.33
N CYS A 408 -21.09 -11.68 -5.61
CA CYS A 408 -21.27 -13.14 -5.65
C CYS A 408 -21.57 -13.69 -4.24
N ALA A 409 -22.10 -14.91 -4.16
CA ALA A 409 -22.44 -15.57 -2.90
C ALA A 409 -21.29 -15.55 -1.88
N ASP A 410 -20.08 -15.93 -2.28
CA ASP A 410 -18.93 -16.00 -1.35
C ASP A 410 -18.49 -14.61 -0.87
N CYS A 411 -18.50 -13.60 -1.75
CA CYS A 411 -18.20 -12.22 -1.35
C CYS A 411 -19.28 -11.64 -0.43
N ARG A 412 -20.54 -12.07 -0.59
CA ARG A 412 -21.63 -11.74 0.33
C ARG A 412 -21.44 -12.42 1.67
N THR A 413 -21.12 -13.71 1.71
CA THR A 413 -20.84 -14.43 2.97
C THR A 413 -19.69 -13.75 3.72
N LYS A 414 -18.59 -13.42 3.03
CA LYS A 414 -17.49 -12.65 3.64
C LYS A 414 -17.95 -11.30 4.13
N LYS A 415 -18.73 -10.54 3.35
CA LYS A 415 -19.31 -9.26 3.76
C LYS A 415 -20.14 -9.41 5.04
N ASP A 416 -21.04 -10.38 5.07
CA ASP A 416 -21.94 -10.61 6.20
C ASP A 416 -21.14 -11.03 7.45
N ALA A 417 -20.15 -11.92 7.31
CA ALA A 417 -19.24 -12.30 8.38
C ALA A 417 -18.53 -11.06 8.96
N MET A 418 -17.96 -10.21 8.09
CA MET A 418 -17.29 -8.97 8.48
C MET A 418 -18.22 -8.02 9.25
N GLU A 419 -19.45 -7.87 8.79
CA GLU A 419 -20.45 -6.98 9.37
C GLU A 419 -21.14 -7.57 10.62
N GLY A 420 -20.65 -8.70 11.15
CA GLY A 420 -21.24 -9.39 12.29
C GLY A 420 -22.63 -9.95 12.03
N LYS A 421 -23.02 -10.06 10.75
CA LYS A 421 -24.28 -10.66 10.31
C LYS A 421 -24.08 -12.16 10.25
N ARG A 422 -24.52 -12.83 11.32
CA ARG A 422 -24.48 -14.30 11.40
C ARG A 422 -25.19 -14.90 10.18
N PRO A 423 -24.65 -16.00 9.60
CA PRO A 423 -25.41 -16.79 8.63
C PRO A 423 -26.75 -17.15 9.26
N SER A 424 -27.83 -16.74 8.62
CA SER A 424 -29.20 -17.06 9.04
C SER A 424 -29.41 -18.58 8.95
N GLY A 425 -29.02 -19.32 9.99
CA GLY A 425 -29.14 -20.78 9.99
C GLY A 425 -28.41 -21.52 11.10
N VAL A 426 -27.33 -20.98 11.67
CA VAL A 426 -26.61 -21.67 12.75
C VAL A 426 -27.06 -21.14 14.10
N LYS A 427 -28.07 -21.80 14.69
CA LYS A 427 -28.32 -21.69 16.12
C LYS A 427 -27.19 -22.41 16.85
N VAL A 428 -26.33 -21.68 17.55
CA VAL A 428 -25.44 -22.27 18.56
C VAL A 428 -26.34 -22.77 19.68
N ALA A 429 -26.27 -24.07 19.94
CA ALA A 429 -26.95 -24.75 21.04
C ALA A 429 -26.22 -24.51 22.36
#